data_AF-A0A972D0C9-F1
#
_entry.id   AF-A0A972D0C9-F1
#
_cell.length_a   1.000
_cell.length_b   1.000
_cell.length_c   1.000
_cell.angle_alpha   90.00
_cell.angle_beta   90.00
_cell.angle_gamma   90.00
#
_symmetry.space_group_name_H-M   'P 1'
#
loop_
_entity.id
_entity.type
_entity.pdbx_description
1 polymer ?
#
loop_
_entity_poly.entity_id
_entity_poly.type
_entity_poly.pdbx_seq_one_letter_code
_entity_poly.pdbx_strand_id
1 'polypeptide(L)'
;MTKKAFSRSLAIILVLVLSLSTILVGCTKEQDTEVAGSDSTGTLFTPGTYEGEGQGFNGPIKVSVTVTENEITKVEVVEHSETENIATSAIEQIPAAIVEHQTVAVDGVTGATGASNGIKEAVKEALLKAGASEDQISKEVKKEATSNVVDLEADVVVVGAGGSGTAAAVTAAENGAKVIVLEKTAIPGGTTANGGGFFAADSRKAREIGHEPVDTDMIFDMWMKEMDWKADANLVRQFLDLSHTTADWLEDRGLVFHKVEEAVQQSHAEGTHAITSMTIIQRLQNN
;
A
#
# COMPACT_ATOMS: atom_id res chain seq x y z
N MET A 1 -5.14 58.09 10.28
CA MET A 1 -4.39 56.92 9.75
C MET A 1 -4.87 56.62 8.35
N THR A 2 -4.07 57.00 7.35
CA THR A 2 -4.38 56.92 5.92
C THR A 2 -3.98 55.55 5.38
N LYS A 3 -4.95 54.77 4.86
CA LYS A 3 -4.69 53.51 4.17
C LYS A 3 -4.11 53.81 2.78
N LYS A 4 -2.83 53.52 2.56
CA LYS A 4 -2.19 53.54 1.24
C LYS A 4 -2.79 52.43 0.39
N ALA A 5 -3.45 52.79 -0.71
CA ALA A 5 -3.92 51.88 -1.73
C ALA A 5 -2.71 51.27 -2.46
N PHE A 6 -2.47 49.98 -2.26
CA PHE A 6 -1.50 49.21 -3.02
C PHE A 6 -2.13 48.89 -4.39
N SER A 7 -1.69 49.58 -5.45
CA SER A 7 -2.34 49.48 -6.76
C SER A 7 -2.07 48.13 -7.42
N ARG A 8 -3.13 47.47 -7.87
CA ARG A 8 -3.15 46.17 -8.59
C ARG A 8 -2.23 46.11 -9.82
N SER A 9 -1.75 47.24 -10.33
CA SER A 9 -0.85 47.32 -11.49
C SER A 9 0.58 46.83 -11.21
N LEU A 10 1.04 46.79 -9.94
CA LEU A 10 2.41 46.37 -9.60
C LEU A 10 2.56 44.83 -9.49
N ALA A 11 1.46 44.12 -9.20
CA ALA A 11 1.45 42.66 -9.12
C ALA A 11 1.44 41.99 -10.51
N ILE A 12 0.90 42.66 -11.53
CA ILE A 12 0.82 42.12 -12.89
C ILE A 12 2.19 42.23 -13.61
N ILE A 13 2.99 43.25 -13.29
CA ILE A 13 4.35 43.42 -13.85
C ILE A 13 5.31 42.38 -13.26
N LEU A 14 5.12 41.96 -12.00
CA LEU A 14 5.97 40.95 -11.36
C LEU A 14 5.70 39.52 -11.87
N VAL A 15 4.48 39.24 -12.36
CA VAL A 15 4.11 37.92 -12.92
C VAL A 15 4.48 37.80 -14.41
N LEU A 16 4.59 38.91 -15.14
CA LEU A 16 5.00 38.93 -16.55
C LEU A 16 6.54 38.88 -16.76
N VAL A 17 7.34 39.25 -15.76
CA VAL A 17 8.82 39.19 -15.86
C VAL A 17 9.38 37.83 -15.44
N LEU A 18 8.61 36.99 -14.73
CA LEU A 18 9.05 35.66 -14.28
C LEU A 18 8.72 34.52 -15.26
N SER A 19 8.08 34.80 -16.40
CA SER A 19 7.68 33.80 -17.40
C SER A 19 8.45 33.89 -18.73
N LEU A 20 9.57 34.62 -18.77
CA LEU A 20 10.32 34.89 -20.01
C LEU A 20 11.80 34.45 -19.92
N SER A 21 12.07 33.23 -19.45
CA SER A 21 13.45 32.70 -19.37
C SER A 21 13.65 31.26 -19.86
N THR A 22 12.72 30.66 -20.60
CA THR A 22 12.95 29.36 -21.28
C THR A 22 12.43 29.34 -22.71
N ILE A 23 13.04 30.13 -23.60
CA ILE A 23 12.98 29.87 -25.05
C ILE A 23 14.40 30.01 -25.61
N LEU A 24 15.08 28.88 -25.73
CA LEU A 24 16.20 28.67 -26.64
C LEU A 24 16.13 27.21 -27.10
N VAL A 25 15.08 26.89 -27.86
CA VAL A 25 15.06 25.72 -28.76
C VAL A 25 15.61 26.22 -30.08
N GLY A 26 16.92 26.03 -30.27
CA GLY A 26 17.56 26.20 -31.57
C GLY A 26 17.18 25.04 -32.48
N CYS A 27 16.42 25.33 -33.54
CA CYS A 27 16.37 24.45 -34.69
C CYS A 27 17.75 24.43 -35.36
N THR A 28 18.43 23.28 -35.38
CA THR A 28 19.49 23.02 -36.35
C THR A 28 19.32 21.62 -36.90
N LYS A 29 19.48 21.53 -38.23
CA LYS A 29 19.16 20.44 -39.15
C LYS A 29 19.64 19.07 -38.71
N GLU A 30 18.83 18.07 -39.03
CA GLU A 30 19.25 16.68 -39.22
C GLU A 30 20.56 16.64 -39.99
N GLN A 31 21.56 16.03 -39.38
CA GLN A 31 22.75 15.58 -40.05
C GLN A 31 22.83 14.09 -39.77
N ASP A 32 22.53 13.32 -40.82
CA ASP A 32 22.84 11.91 -40.92
C ASP A 32 24.33 11.72 -40.62
N THR A 33 24.61 11.11 -39.46
CA THR A 33 25.87 10.43 -39.24
C THR A 33 25.55 8.97 -39.01
N GLU A 34 25.67 8.19 -40.09
CA GLU A 34 26.10 6.81 -40.02
C GLU A 34 27.32 6.75 -39.10
N VAL A 35 27.17 6.12 -37.94
CA VAL A 35 28.28 5.51 -37.24
C VAL A 35 28.01 4.02 -37.26
N ALA A 36 28.70 3.39 -38.21
CA ALA A 36 29.15 2.01 -38.26
C ALA A 36 28.47 1.05 -37.28
N GLY A 37 27.70 0.10 -37.85
CA GLY A 37 27.29 -1.09 -37.15
C GLY A 37 28.48 -1.77 -36.48
N SER A 38 28.43 -1.88 -35.15
CA SER A 38 28.99 -3.06 -34.51
C SER A 38 27.92 -4.14 -34.59
N ASP A 39 28.12 -5.10 -35.49
CA ASP A 39 27.61 -6.44 -35.32
C ASP A 39 28.15 -6.99 -33.98
N SER A 40 27.49 -6.66 -32.88
CA SER A 40 27.47 -7.55 -31.73
C SER A 40 26.22 -8.40 -31.90
N THR A 41 26.41 -9.66 -32.29
CA THR A 41 25.54 -10.74 -31.82
C THR A 41 25.60 -10.68 -30.29
N GLY A 42 24.77 -9.83 -29.71
CA GLY A 42 25.11 -9.07 -28.51
C GLY A 42 24.61 -9.73 -27.26
N THR A 43 25.50 -10.46 -26.60
CA THR A 43 25.34 -10.97 -25.23
C THR A 43 24.85 -9.84 -24.31
N LEU A 44 23.66 -9.98 -23.74
CA LEU A 44 23.04 -9.04 -22.79
C LEU A 44 23.59 -9.20 -21.37
N PHE A 45 23.93 -10.42 -20.97
CA PHE A 45 24.44 -10.74 -19.65
C PHE A 45 25.65 -11.65 -19.73
N THR A 46 26.52 -11.59 -18.73
CA THR A 46 27.48 -12.64 -18.45
C THR A 46 26.72 -13.81 -17.80
N PRO A 47 26.71 -15.02 -18.38
CA PRO A 47 25.97 -16.15 -17.83
C PRO A 47 26.41 -16.47 -16.40
N GLY A 48 25.46 -16.67 -15.50
CA GLY A 48 25.76 -16.90 -14.10
C GLY A 48 24.57 -16.72 -13.19
N THR A 49 24.83 -16.82 -11.89
CA THR A 49 23.88 -16.48 -10.84
C THR A 49 24.43 -15.33 -10.02
N TYR A 50 23.60 -14.31 -9.84
CA TYR A 50 23.98 -13.05 -9.22
C TYR A 50 23.01 -12.73 -8.09
N GLU A 51 23.54 -12.22 -6.98
CA GLU A 51 22.75 -11.76 -5.86
C GLU A 51 22.61 -10.24 -5.88
N GLY A 52 21.43 -9.77 -5.50
CA GLY A 52 21.16 -8.35 -5.32
C GLY A 52 20.28 -8.13 -4.10
N GLU A 53 20.33 -6.91 -3.59
CA GLU A 53 19.62 -6.46 -2.40
C GLU A 53 18.88 -5.15 -2.73
N GLY A 54 17.62 -5.07 -2.30
CA GLY A 54 16.78 -3.90 -2.49
C GLY A 54 16.00 -3.60 -1.23
N GLN A 55 15.56 -2.36 -1.08
CA GLN A 55 14.92 -1.92 0.16
C GLN A 55 13.42 -2.21 0.12
N GLY A 56 12.97 -3.17 0.94
CA GLY A 56 11.55 -3.45 1.21
C GLY A 56 10.94 -2.51 2.25
N PHE A 57 9.70 -2.80 2.65
CA PHE A 57 8.97 -2.01 3.64
C PHE A 57 9.48 -2.26 5.07
N ASN A 58 9.78 -3.51 5.42
CA ASN A 58 10.23 -3.91 6.75
C ASN A 58 11.74 -4.18 6.84
N GLY A 59 12.47 -4.06 5.72
CA GLY A 59 13.91 -4.33 5.69
C GLY A 59 14.42 -4.65 4.29
N PRO A 60 15.71 -4.99 4.17
CA PRO A 60 16.28 -5.41 2.89
C PRO A 60 15.64 -6.73 2.41
N ILE A 61 15.48 -6.83 1.10
CA ILE A 61 15.06 -8.03 0.38
C ILE A 61 16.22 -8.47 -0.50
N LYS A 62 16.67 -9.71 -0.33
CA LYS A 62 17.72 -10.30 -1.15
C LYS A 62 17.12 -11.25 -2.18
N VAL A 63 17.64 -11.18 -3.39
CA VAL A 63 17.25 -12.03 -4.50
C VAL A 63 18.45 -12.73 -5.12
N SER A 64 18.23 -13.92 -5.64
CA SER A 64 19.14 -14.66 -6.50
C SER A 64 18.59 -14.68 -7.92
N VAL A 65 19.37 -14.22 -8.88
CA VAL A 65 18.97 -14.10 -10.30
C VAL A 65 19.90 -14.94 -11.16
N THR A 66 19.35 -15.88 -11.92
CA THR A 66 20.08 -16.69 -12.90
C THR A 66 19.83 -16.17 -14.30
N VAL A 67 20.92 -15.97 -15.05
CA VAL A 67 20.90 -15.45 -16.42
C VAL A 67 21.72 -16.34 -17.36
N THR A 68 21.27 -16.43 -18.61
CA THR A 68 22.09 -16.87 -19.75
C THR A 68 22.68 -15.63 -20.44
N GLU A 69 23.29 -15.80 -21.62
CA GLU A 69 23.80 -14.67 -22.38
C GLU A 69 22.72 -13.66 -22.74
N ASN A 70 21.46 -14.08 -22.90
CA ASN A 70 20.40 -13.22 -23.46
C ASN A 70 19.08 -13.27 -22.67
N GLU A 71 18.99 -14.03 -21.58
CA GLU A 71 17.73 -14.31 -20.91
C GLU A 71 17.91 -14.43 -19.39
N ILE A 72 16.96 -13.85 -18.66
CA ILE A 72 16.71 -14.07 -17.23
C ILE A 72 15.91 -15.36 -17.10
N THR A 73 16.51 -16.42 -16.59
CA THR A 73 15.86 -17.74 -16.50
C THR A 73 15.24 -18.02 -15.15
N LYS A 74 15.72 -17.33 -14.11
CA LYS A 74 15.24 -17.53 -12.74
C LYS A 74 15.43 -16.28 -11.90
N VAL A 75 14.44 -15.97 -11.08
CA VAL A 75 14.52 -14.98 -10.01
C VAL A 75 13.92 -15.63 -8.76
N GLU A 76 14.66 -15.63 -7.66
CA GLU A 76 14.21 -16.18 -6.37
C GLU A 76 14.46 -15.16 -5.27
N VAL A 77 13.48 -14.93 -4.41
CA VAL A 77 13.69 -14.18 -3.16
C VAL A 77 14.30 -15.14 -2.14
N VAL A 78 15.52 -14.84 -1.70
CA VAL A 78 16.29 -15.72 -0.80
C VAL A 78 16.19 -15.28 0.67
N GLU A 79 15.98 -14.00 0.93
CA GLU A 79 15.86 -13.44 2.28
C GLU A 79 14.97 -12.19 2.25
N HIS A 80 14.06 -12.05 3.22
CA HIS A 80 13.27 -10.84 3.42
C HIS A 80 12.74 -10.74 4.85
N SER A 81 12.42 -9.51 5.28
CA SER A 81 11.77 -9.21 6.57
C SER A 81 10.32 -8.74 6.42
N GLU A 82 9.75 -8.85 5.22
CA GLU A 82 8.38 -8.41 4.93
C GLU A 82 7.33 -9.18 5.74
N THR A 83 6.18 -8.55 5.97
CA THR A 83 5.05 -9.17 6.69
C THR A 83 4.49 -10.35 5.91
N GLU A 84 4.48 -11.52 6.55
CA GLU A 84 3.87 -12.74 6.03
C GLU A 84 2.41 -12.49 5.63
N ASN A 85 1.97 -13.08 4.51
CA ASN A 85 0.65 -12.89 3.90
C ASN A 85 0.35 -11.50 3.32
N ILE A 86 1.15 -10.45 3.56
CA ILE A 86 1.01 -9.17 2.84
C ILE A 86 1.92 -9.16 1.60
N ALA A 87 3.18 -9.53 1.78
CA ALA A 87 4.17 -9.50 0.70
C ALA A 87 4.23 -10.78 -0.14
N THR A 88 3.56 -11.86 0.27
CA THR A 88 3.57 -13.16 -0.44
C THR A 88 3.24 -13.01 -1.91
N SER A 89 2.21 -12.23 -2.23
CA SER A 89 1.83 -11.94 -3.62
C SER A 89 2.93 -11.23 -4.42
N ALA A 90 3.65 -10.29 -3.81
CA ALA A 90 4.79 -9.62 -4.47
C ALA A 90 6.00 -10.56 -4.62
N ILE A 91 6.27 -11.39 -3.61
CA ILE A 91 7.36 -12.37 -3.61
C ILE A 91 7.17 -13.43 -4.71
N GLU A 92 5.93 -13.79 -5.04
CA GLU A 92 5.63 -14.75 -6.09
C GLU A 92 5.48 -14.09 -7.47
N GLN A 93 4.69 -13.01 -7.56
CA GLN A 93 4.28 -12.44 -8.85
C GLN A 93 5.37 -11.58 -9.50
N ILE A 94 6.16 -10.83 -8.73
CA ILE A 94 7.17 -9.94 -9.30
C ILE A 94 8.32 -10.75 -9.94
N PRO A 95 8.93 -11.76 -9.28
CA PRO A 95 9.91 -12.62 -9.93
C PRO A 95 9.38 -13.32 -11.19
N ALA A 96 8.15 -13.83 -11.15
CA ALA A 96 7.52 -14.48 -12.29
C ALA A 96 7.35 -13.51 -13.47
N ALA A 97 6.83 -12.31 -13.23
CA ALA A 97 6.65 -11.28 -14.25
C ALA A 97 7.98 -10.82 -14.86
N ILE A 98 9.05 -10.72 -14.05
CA ILE A 98 10.38 -10.35 -14.55
C ILE A 98 10.93 -11.44 -15.48
N VAL A 99 10.77 -12.71 -15.12
CA VAL A 99 11.18 -13.84 -15.99
C VAL A 99 10.30 -13.89 -17.25
N GLU A 100 9.01 -13.61 -17.15
CA GLU A 100 8.13 -13.61 -18.32
C GLU A 100 8.43 -12.48 -19.30
N HIS A 101 8.64 -11.26 -18.79
CA HIS A 101 8.79 -10.07 -19.61
C HIS A 101 10.23 -9.63 -19.85
N GLN A 102 11.20 -10.30 -19.22
CA GLN A 102 12.63 -10.04 -19.37
C GLN A 102 13.02 -8.60 -19.03
N THR A 103 12.32 -7.99 -18.07
CA THR A 103 12.52 -6.60 -17.64
C THR A 103 12.16 -6.42 -16.17
N VAL A 104 12.83 -5.46 -15.50
CA VAL A 104 12.45 -4.99 -14.16
C VAL A 104 11.30 -3.98 -14.16
N ALA A 105 10.89 -3.48 -15.34
CA ALA A 105 9.80 -2.51 -15.50
C ALA A 105 8.40 -3.17 -15.47
N VAL A 106 8.20 -4.08 -14.52
CA VAL A 106 6.92 -4.77 -14.28
C VAL A 106 6.04 -4.01 -13.29
N ASP A 107 4.73 -4.19 -13.43
CA ASP A 107 3.74 -3.60 -12.52
C ASP A 107 3.96 -4.08 -11.08
N GLY A 108 3.85 -3.16 -10.12
CA GLY A 108 3.87 -3.52 -8.69
C GLY A 108 2.57 -4.18 -8.26
N VAL A 109 2.63 -5.01 -7.22
CA VAL A 109 1.42 -5.60 -6.63
C VAL A 109 0.73 -4.56 -5.74
N THR A 110 -0.55 -4.28 -6.03
CA THR A 110 -1.33 -3.30 -5.25
C THR A 110 -1.48 -3.78 -3.81
N GLY A 111 -1.06 -2.94 -2.85
CA GLY A 111 -1.05 -3.27 -1.42
C GLY A 111 0.30 -3.81 -0.91
N ALA A 112 1.21 -4.17 -1.81
CA ALA A 112 2.56 -4.66 -1.50
C ALA A 112 3.64 -3.84 -2.25
N THR A 113 3.45 -2.52 -2.35
CA THR A 113 4.32 -1.63 -3.14
C THR A 113 5.77 -1.62 -2.63
N GLY A 114 5.97 -1.60 -1.31
CA GLY A 114 7.30 -1.62 -0.71
C GLY A 114 8.07 -2.89 -1.07
N ALA A 115 7.46 -4.06 -0.85
CA ALA A 115 8.02 -5.35 -1.27
C ALA A 115 8.25 -5.41 -2.79
N SER A 116 7.28 -4.96 -3.60
CA SER A 116 7.39 -4.98 -5.07
C SER A 116 8.57 -4.16 -5.57
N ASN A 117 8.77 -2.97 -5.00
CA ASN A 117 9.88 -2.10 -5.37
C ASN A 117 11.21 -2.64 -4.86
N GLY A 118 11.26 -3.15 -3.63
CA GLY A 118 12.46 -3.79 -3.09
C GLY A 118 12.92 -4.97 -3.94
N ILE A 119 12.01 -5.84 -4.41
CA ILE A 119 12.35 -6.94 -5.32
C ILE A 119 12.87 -6.41 -6.66
N LYS A 120 12.20 -5.42 -7.27
CA LYS A 120 12.65 -4.81 -8.54
C LYS A 120 14.03 -4.18 -8.43
N GLU A 121 14.32 -3.49 -7.31
CA GLU A 121 15.64 -2.92 -7.02
C GLU A 121 16.70 -4.00 -6.84
N ALA A 122 16.40 -5.05 -6.07
CA ALA A 122 17.31 -6.16 -5.83
C ALA A 122 17.67 -6.89 -7.15
N VAL A 123 16.66 -7.14 -8.01
CA VAL A 123 16.89 -7.77 -9.31
C VAL A 123 17.68 -6.84 -10.23
N LYS A 124 17.35 -5.54 -10.26
CA LYS A 124 18.12 -4.55 -11.01
C LYS A 124 19.60 -4.59 -10.61
N GLU A 125 19.91 -4.58 -9.32
CA GLU A 125 21.29 -4.66 -8.84
C GLU A 125 21.99 -5.95 -9.29
N ALA A 126 21.33 -7.11 -9.20
CA ALA A 126 21.87 -8.38 -9.65
C ALA A 126 22.16 -8.41 -11.17
N LEU A 127 21.26 -7.85 -11.99
CA LEU A 127 21.43 -7.78 -13.45
C LEU A 127 22.54 -6.81 -13.86
N LEU A 128 22.70 -5.69 -13.14
CA LEU A 128 23.84 -4.78 -13.34
C LEU A 128 25.18 -5.47 -13.04
N LYS A 129 25.24 -6.32 -12.01
CA LYS A 129 26.42 -7.17 -11.72
C LYS A 129 26.69 -8.21 -12.83
N ALA A 130 25.64 -8.65 -13.52
CA ALA A 130 25.74 -9.52 -14.68
C ALA A 130 26.20 -8.79 -15.96
N GLY A 131 26.40 -7.46 -15.92
CA GLY A 131 26.92 -6.68 -17.03
C GLY A 131 25.85 -6.05 -17.93
N ALA A 132 24.57 -6.11 -17.55
CA ALA A 132 23.52 -5.40 -18.27
C ALA A 132 23.59 -3.89 -18.04
N SER A 133 23.12 -3.11 -19.02
CA SER A 133 22.84 -1.69 -18.84
C SER A 133 21.40 -1.46 -18.37
N GLU A 134 21.15 -0.32 -17.73
CA GLU A 134 19.82 0.03 -17.22
C GLU A 134 18.76 0.09 -18.33
N ASP A 135 19.13 0.57 -19.53
CA ASP A 135 18.25 0.66 -20.69
C ASP A 135 17.83 -0.72 -21.24
N GLN A 136 18.69 -1.73 -21.08
CA GLN A 136 18.41 -3.09 -21.55
C GLN A 136 17.36 -3.79 -20.68
N ILE A 137 17.38 -3.50 -19.37
CA ILE A 137 16.54 -4.19 -18.38
C ILE A 137 15.29 -3.40 -17.98
N SER A 138 15.14 -2.15 -18.41
CA SER A 138 14.02 -1.26 -18.01
C SER A 138 13.04 -0.95 -19.15
N LYS A 139 12.98 -1.81 -20.18
CA LYS A 139 12.04 -1.65 -21.29
C LYS A 139 10.60 -1.82 -20.79
N GLU A 140 9.75 -0.84 -21.06
CA GLU A 140 8.35 -0.89 -20.66
C GLU A 140 7.63 -2.11 -21.26
N VAL A 141 6.92 -2.84 -20.40
CA VAL A 141 6.02 -3.90 -20.83
C VAL A 141 4.79 -3.27 -21.47
N LYS A 142 4.58 -3.49 -22.77
CA LYS A 142 3.33 -3.10 -23.43
C LYS A 142 2.20 -3.94 -22.87
N LYS A 143 1.30 -3.29 -22.13
CA LYS A 143 0.10 -3.93 -21.59
C LYS A 143 -0.86 -4.22 -22.74
N GLU A 144 -0.85 -5.47 -23.22
CA GLU A 144 -1.91 -5.98 -24.10
C GLU A 144 -3.24 -5.86 -23.33
N ALA A 145 -4.14 -5.00 -23.81
CA ALA A 145 -5.44 -4.81 -23.21
C ALA A 145 -6.31 -6.05 -23.49
N THR A 146 -6.11 -7.10 -22.72
CA THR A 146 -7.03 -8.23 -22.67
C THR A 146 -8.23 -7.83 -21.81
N SER A 147 -9.12 -6.99 -22.35
CA SER A 147 -10.41 -6.74 -21.73
C SER A 147 -11.33 -7.92 -22.03
N ASN A 148 -11.12 -9.04 -21.35
CA ASN A 148 -12.19 -10.02 -21.20
C ASN A 148 -13.24 -9.37 -20.29
N VAL A 149 -14.16 -8.62 -20.90
CA VAL A 149 -15.31 -8.04 -20.20
C VAL A 149 -16.21 -9.19 -19.79
N VAL A 150 -16.43 -9.33 -18.49
CA VAL A 150 -17.34 -10.34 -17.92
C VAL A 150 -18.53 -9.59 -17.34
N ASP A 151 -19.72 -9.91 -17.85
CA ASP A 151 -20.97 -9.40 -17.31
C ASP A 151 -21.40 -10.25 -16.11
N LEU A 152 -21.64 -9.60 -14.96
CA LEU A 152 -22.11 -10.24 -13.74
C LEU A 152 -23.33 -9.48 -13.20
N GLU A 153 -24.32 -10.21 -12.71
CA GLU A 153 -25.54 -9.65 -12.11
C GLU A 153 -25.57 -9.88 -10.59
N ALA A 154 -25.92 -8.86 -9.82
CA ALA A 154 -26.08 -8.90 -8.38
C ALA A 154 -27.14 -7.90 -7.91
N ASP A 155 -27.71 -8.14 -6.72
CA ASP A 155 -28.60 -7.19 -6.05
C ASP A 155 -27.79 -6.03 -5.44
N VAL A 156 -26.58 -6.35 -4.93
CA VAL A 156 -25.66 -5.41 -4.31
C VAL A 156 -24.24 -5.63 -4.84
N VAL A 157 -23.58 -4.56 -5.25
CA VAL A 157 -22.14 -4.55 -5.57
C VAL A 157 -21.40 -3.74 -4.51
N VAL A 158 -20.44 -4.37 -3.85
CA VAL A 158 -19.56 -3.76 -2.87
C VAL A 158 -18.19 -3.51 -3.49
N VAL A 159 -17.68 -2.29 -3.38
CA VAL A 159 -16.36 -1.90 -3.88
C VAL A 159 -15.38 -1.74 -2.72
N GLY A 160 -14.40 -2.62 -2.66
CA GLY A 160 -13.39 -2.74 -1.61
C GLY A 160 -13.72 -3.87 -0.61
N ALA A 161 -12.78 -4.78 -0.39
CA ALA A 161 -12.86 -5.87 0.57
C ALA A 161 -12.09 -5.54 1.87
N GLY A 162 -12.16 -4.28 2.32
CA GLY A 162 -11.72 -3.86 3.65
C GLY A 162 -12.77 -4.14 4.72
N GLY A 163 -12.53 -3.73 5.97
CA GLY A 163 -13.43 -4.01 7.09
C GLY A 163 -14.88 -3.54 6.86
N SER A 164 -15.07 -2.32 6.37
CA SER A 164 -16.40 -1.76 6.08
C SER A 164 -17.09 -2.46 4.91
N GLY A 165 -16.36 -2.73 3.82
CA GLY A 165 -16.91 -3.40 2.64
C GLY A 165 -17.30 -4.84 2.93
N THR A 166 -16.44 -5.59 3.61
CA THR A 166 -16.75 -6.97 4.01
C THR A 166 -17.91 -7.01 5.02
N ALA A 167 -17.97 -6.09 5.99
CA ALA A 167 -19.11 -6.00 6.90
C ALA A 167 -20.43 -5.72 6.15
N ALA A 168 -20.42 -4.81 5.18
CA ALA A 168 -21.56 -4.51 4.34
C ALA A 168 -21.97 -5.72 3.48
N ALA A 169 -21.01 -6.41 2.87
CA ALA A 169 -21.25 -7.57 2.03
C ALA A 169 -21.88 -8.72 2.83
N VAL A 170 -21.33 -9.04 4.00
CA VAL A 170 -21.86 -10.09 4.88
C VAL A 170 -23.27 -9.73 5.36
N THR A 171 -23.48 -8.49 5.82
CA THR A 171 -24.81 -8.03 6.25
C THR A 171 -25.84 -8.13 5.12
N ALA A 172 -25.50 -7.70 3.91
CA ALA A 172 -26.40 -7.80 2.76
C ALA A 172 -26.71 -9.27 2.40
N ALA A 173 -25.71 -10.14 2.40
CA ALA A 173 -25.88 -11.56 2.13
C ALA A 173 -26.76 -12.26 3.20
N GLU A 174 -26.59 -11.91 4.48
CA GLU A 174 -27.44 -12.41 5.58
C GLU A 174 -28.90 -11.98 5.46
N ASN A 175 -29.16 -10.87 4.78
CA ASN A 175 -30.49 -10.39 4.44
C ASN A 175 -30.99 -10.95 3.08
N GLY A 176 -30.29 -11.93 2.51
CA GLY A 176 -30.72 -12.68 1.33
C GLY A 176 -30.34 -12.05 -0.02
N ALA A 177 -29.53 -10.99 -0.04
CA ALA A 177 -29.08 -10.37 -1.27
C ALA A 177 -27.99 -11.22 -1.97
N LYS A 178 -28.01 -11.27 -3.31
CA LYS A 178 -26.87 -11.72 -4.11
C LYS A 178 -25.84 -10.60 -4.16
N VAL A 179 -24.68 -10.82 -3.55
CA VAL A 179 -23.63 -9.80 -3.41
C VAL A 179 -22.41 -10.13 -4.28
N ILE A 180 -21.90 -9.11 -4.99
CA ILE A 180 -20.57 -9.16 -5.62
C ILE A 180 -19.66 -8.19 -4.88
N VAL A 181 -18.46 -8.64 -4.50
CA VAL A 181 -17.42 -7.80 -3.91
C VAL A 181 -16.28 -7.64 -4.90
N LEU A 182 -15.89 -6.40 -5.17
CA LEU A 182 -14.77 -6.05 -6.04
C LEU A 182 -13.60 -5.55 -5.19
N GLU A 183 -12.45 -6.21 -5.26
CA GLU A 183 -11.21 -5.76 -4.62
C GLU A 183 -10.13 -5.61 -5.69
N LYS A 184 -9.39 -4.51 -5.64
CA LYS A 184 -8.31 -4.21 -6.58
C LYS A 184 -6.97 -4.78 -6.12
N THR A 185 -6.79 -5.02 -4.83
CA THR A 185 -5.56 -5.60 -4.27
C THR A 185 -5.51 -7.10 -4.53
N ALA A 186 -4.30 -7.67 -4.52
CA ALA A 186 -4.13 -9.11 -4.66
C ALA A 186 -4.71 -9.89 -3.47
N ILE A 187 -4.87 -9.24 -2.31
CA ILE A 187 -5.31 -9.83 -1.05
C ILE A 187 -6.32 -8.87 -0.39
N PRO A 188 -7.48 -9.36 0.10
CA PRO A 188 -8.46 -8.52 0.77
C PRO A 188 -7.96 -8.00 2.12
N GLY A 189 -8.64 -7.00 2.69
CA GLY A 189 -8.38 -6.46 4.02
C GLY A 189 -7.94 -5.01 4.04
N GLY A 190 -7.29 -4.52 2.98
CA GLY A 190 -6.88 -3.10 2.86
C GLY A 190 -6.15 -2.59 4.11
N THR A 191 -6.46 -1.36 4.54
CA THR A 191 -5.90 -0.79 5.78
C THR A 191 -6.42 -1.47 7.04
N THR A 192 -7.57 -2.14 7.00
CA THR A 192 -8.12 -2.88 8.14
C THR A 192 -7.20 -4.02 8.57
N ALA A 193 -6.49 -4.66 7.63
CA ALA A 193 -5.52 -5.72 7.94
C ALA A 193 -4.35 -5.23 8.84
N ASN A 194 -4.10 -3.92 8.86
CA ASN A 194 -3.05 -3.31 9.69
C ASN A 194 -3.61 -2.64 10.97
N GLY A 195 -4.89 -2.86 11.30
CA GLY A 195 -5.53 -2.25 12.46
C GLY A 195 -4.97 -2.80 13.78
N GLY A 196 -4.58 -1.90 14.69
CA GLY A 196 -4.00 -2.27 16.00
C GLY A 196 -5.02 -2.52 17.11
N GLY A 197 -6.32 -2.25 16.89
CA GLY A 197 -7.35 -2.43 17.89
C GLY A 197 -8.77 -2.15 17.37
N PHE A 198 -9.77 -2.60 18.13
CA PHE A 198 -11.19 -2.40 17.83
C PHE A 198 -11.85 -1.66 18.99
N PHE A 199 -12.47 -0.52 18.72
CA PHE A 199 -13.23 0.23 19.73
C PHE A 199 -14.69 -0.24 19.73
N ALA A 200 -15.20 -0.58 20.91
CA ALA A 200 -16.62 -0.76 21.15
C ALA A 200 -16.97 -0.34 22.58
N ALA A 201 -17.86 0.64 22.71
CA ALA A 201 -18.36 1.07 24.00
C ALA A 201 -19.37 0.05 24.53
N ASP A 202 -19.11 -0.53 25.70
CA ASP A 202 -20.00 -1.46 26.41
C ASP A 202 -20.36 -2.75 25.63
N SER A 203 -19.37 -3.36 24.97
CA SER A 203 -19.52 -4.70 24.35
C SER A 203 -19.69 -5.81 25.39
N ARG A 204 -20.25 -6.96 24.95
CA ARG A 204 -20.37 -8.16 25.79
C ARG A 204 -19.01 -8.55 26.38
N LYS A 205 -17.96 -8.64 25.56
CA LYS A 205 -16.60 -8.90 26.04
C LYS A 205 -16.10 -7.88 27.05
N ALA A 206 -16.35 -6.58 26.84
CA ALA A 206 -15.90 -5.54 27.77
C ALA A 206 -16.49 -5.73 29.18
N ARG A 207 -17.78 -6.09 29.26
CA ARG A 207 -18.45 -6.44 30.52
C ARG A 207 -17.92 -7.73 31.14
N GLU A 208 -17.67 -8.76 30.33
CA GLU A 208 -17.14 -10.06 30.79
C GLU A 208 -15.77 -9.95 31.45
N ILE A 209 -14.89 -9.10 30.91
CA ILE A 209 -13.52 -8.90 31.43
C ILE A 209 -13.46 -7.86 32.55
N GLY A 210 -14.62 -7.39 33.03
CA GLY A 210 -14.77 -6.53 34.21
C GLY A 210 -14.33 -5.08 33.99
N HIS A 211 -14.43 -4.55 32.78
CA HIS A 211 -14.25 -3.11 32.58
C HIS A 211 -15.44 -2.33 33.13
N GLU A 212 -15.16 -1.19 33.74
CA GLU A 212 -16.19 -0.22 34.10
C GLU A 212 -16.98 0.18 32.85
N PRO A 213 -18.31 0.37 32.97
CA PRO A 213 -19.12 0.88 31.88
C PRO A 213 -18.50 2.15 31.30
N VAL A 214 -18.42 2.19 29.97
CA VAL A 214 -17.85 3.33 29.26
C VAL A 214 -18.86 4.48 29.32
N ASP A 215 -18.47 5.62 29.90
CA ASP A 215 -19.27 6.84 29.85
C ASP A 215 -19.21 7.44 28.44
N THR A 216 -20.21 7.10 27.63
CA THR A 216 -20.27 7.52 26.23
C THR A 216 -20.61 9.00 26.06
N ASP A 217 -21.23 9.66 27.05
CA ASP A 217 -21.47 11.11 27.00
C ASP A 217 -20.17 11.88 27.20
N MET A 218 -19.34 11.44 28.15
CA MET A 218 -18.00 11.96 28.33
C MET A 218 -17.15 11.79 27.07
N ILE A 219 -17.17 10.60 26.44
CA ILE A 219 -16.41 10.36 25.20
C ILE A 219 -16.95 11.21 24.05
N PHE A 220 -18.27 11.33 23.92
CA PHE A 220 -18.88 12.18 22.91
C PHE A 220 -18.39 13.63 23.03
N ASP A 221 -18.48 14.22 24.22
CA ASP A 221 -18.03 15.59 24.45
C ASP A 221 -16.53 15.77 24.18
N MET A 222 -15.72 14.80 24.60
CA MET A 222 -14.28 14.78 24.36
C MET A 222 -13.95 14.75 22.86
N TRP A 223 -14.50 13.78 22.12
CA TRP A 223 -14.27 13.63 20.68
C TRP A 223 -14.77 14.82 19.88
N MET A 224 -15.98 15.30 20.18
CA MET A 224 -16.54 16.46 19.50
C MET A 224 -15.67 17.70 19.75
N LYS A 225 -15.14 17.89 20.96
CA LYS A 225 -14.21 18.96 21.28
C LYS A 225 -12.88 18.82 20.53
N GLU A 226 -12.28 17.62 20.51
CA GLU A 226 -11.04 17.34 19.78
C GLU A 226 -11.17 17.60 18.28
N MET A 227 -12.35 17.33 17.71
CA MET A 227 -12.67 17.57 16.30
C MET A 227 -13.15 19.01 16.02
N ASP A 228 -12.97 19.95 16.95
CA ASP A 228 -13.46 21.34 16.88
C ASP A 228 -14.96 21.44 16.54
N TRP A 229 -15.75 20.45 16.93
CA TRP A 229 -17.18 20.32 16.58
C TRP A 229 -17.47 20.30 15.08
N LYS A 230 -16.49 19.90 14.25
CA LYS A 230 -16.65 19.81 12.79
C LYS A 230 -17.20 18.46 12.31
N ALA A 231 -17.09 17.42 13.14
CA ALA A 231 -17.68 16.12 12.84
C ALA A 231 -19.21 16.16 12.92
N ASP A 232 -19.88 15.26 12.20
CA ASP A 232 -21.33 15.09 12.33
C ASP A 232 -21.66 14.45 13.67
N ALA A 233 -22.18 15.27 14.59
CA ALA A 233 -22.57 14.86 15.93
C ALA A 233 -23.53 13.66 15.93
N ASN A 234 -24.45 13.56 14.98
CA ASN A 234 -25.40 12.44 14.93
C ASN A 234 -24.71 11.13 14.56
N LEU A 235 -23.69 11.17 13.70
CA LEU A 235 -22.90 9.99 13.34
C LEU A 235 -22.00 9.56 14.49
N VAL A 236 -21.36 10.53 15.18
CA VAL A 236 -20.53 10.22 16.36
C VAL A 236 -21.37 9.60 17.47
N ARG A 237 -22.56 10.15 17.75
CA ARG A 237 -23.49 9.61 18.74
C ARG A 237 -23.92 8.19 18.39
N GLN A 238 -24.37 7.97 17.15
CA GLN A 238 -24.76 6.64 16.67
C GLN A 238 -23.60 5.64 16.74
N PHE A 239 -22.38 6.05 16.39
CA PHE A 239 -21.21 5.18 16.50
C PHE A 239 -20.97 4.74 17.93
N LEU A 240 -20.97 5.66 18.89
CA LEU A 240 -20.80 5.33 20.31
C LEU A 240 -21.91 4.39 20.80
N ASP A 241 -23.16 4.70 20.47
CA ASP A 241 -24.34 3.94 20.92
C ASP A 241 -24.39 2.54 20.34
N LEU A 242 -23.93 2.35 19.09
CA LEU A 242 -24.09 1.09 18.35
C LEU A 242 -22.81 0.27 18.28
N SER A 243 -21.64 0.80 18.64
CA SER A 243 -20.36 0.11 18.48
C SER A 243 -20.30 -1.26 19.17
N HIS A 244 -20.95 -1.44 20.34
CA HIS A 244 -21.08 -2.75 20.99
C HIS A 244 -21.76 -3.80 20.10
N THR A 245 -22.80 -3.41 19.35
CA THR A 245 -23.55 -4.35 18.51
C THR A 245 -22.67 -4.94 17.43
N THR A 246 -21.72 -4.16 16.91
CA THR A 246 -20.76 -4.62 15.91
C THR A 246 -19.72 -5.56 16.53
N ALA A 247 -19.19 -5.24 17.72
CA ALA A 247 -18.28 -6.15 18.42
C ALA A 247 -18.95 -7.50 18.70
N ASP A 248 -20.15 -7.48 19.28
CA ASP A 248 -20.91 -8.68 19.59
C ASP A 248 -21.23 -9.50 18.32
N TRP A 249 -21.62 -8.82 17.22
CA TRP A 249 -21.86 -9.43 15.92
C TRP A 249 -20.62 -10.11 15.33
N LEU A 250 -19.43 -9.53 15.53
CA LEU A 250 -18.16 -10.12 15.13
C LEU A 250 -17.79 -11.34 15.99
N GLU A 251 -18.01 -11.28 17.31
CA GLU A 251 -17.79 -12.42 18.22
C GLU A 251 -18.68 -13.61 17.87
N ASP A 252 -19.96 -13.35 17.56
CA ASP A 252 -20.91 -14.39 17.14
C ASP A 252 -20.48 -15.08 15.83
N ARG A 253 -19.55 -14.46 15.07
CA ARG A 253 -18.93 -14.99 13.84
C ARG A 253 -17.52 -15.54 14.05
N GLY A 254 -17.12 -15.75 15.29
CA GLY A 254 -15.87 -16.40 15.66
C GLY A 254 -14.67 -15.46 15.76
N LEU A 255 -14.85 -14.13 15.66
CA LEU A 255 -13.79 -13.20 15.97
C LEU A 255 -13.51 -13.24 17.47
N VAL A 256 -12.25 -13.43 17.85
CA VAL A 256 -11.84 -13.46 19.26
C VAL A 256 -11.20 -12.11 19.60
N PHE A 257 -11.85 -11.36 20.48
CA PHE A 257 -11.25 -10.15 21.05
C PHE A 257 -10.37 -10.51 22.26
N HIS A 258 -9.13 -10.03 22.23
CA HIS A 258 -8.21 -10.11 23.35
C HIS A 258 -8.07 -8.75 24.01
N LYS A 259 -7.99 -8.76 25.34
CA LYS A 259 -7.60 -7.56 26.10
C LYS A 259 -6.13 -7.25 25.80
N VAL A 260 -5.86 -6.04 25.33
CA VAL A 260 -4.51 -5.49 25.25
C VAL A 260 -4.23 -4.73 26.55
N GLU A 261 -3.07 -4.96 27.17
CA GLU A 261 -2.69 -4.24 28.40
C GLU A 261 -2.30 -2.78 28.11
N GLU A 262 -1.90 -2.49 26.88
CA GLU A 262 -1.58 -1.16 26.38
C GLU A 262 -2.35 -0.89 25.08
N ALA A 263 -2.93 0.31 24.95
CA ALA A 263 -3.61 0.71 23.72
C ALA A 263 -2.57 0.92 22.61
N VAL A 264 -2.60 0.08 21.56
CA VAL A 264 -1.65 0.13 20.43
C VAL A 264 -1.85 1.38 19.55
N GLN A 265 -2.97 2.09 19.72
CA GLN A 265 -3.30 3.26 18.91
C GLN A 265 -4.03 4.31 19.78
N GLN A 266 -3.25 5.19 20.41
CA GLN A 266 -3.74 6.41 21.06
C GLN A 266 -3.74 7.54 20.02
N SER A 267 -4.92 7.98 19.56
CA SER A 267 -5.00 9.33 19.01
C SER A 267 -4.76 10.33 20.16
N HIS A 268 -3.50 10.75 20.26
CA HIS A 268 -2.98 11.94 20.93
C HIS A 268 -3.37 12.20 22.40
N ALA A 269 -2.62 11.61 23.33
CA ALA A 269 -2.28 12.28 24.59
C ALA A 269 -0.78 12.07 24.89
N GLU A 270 -0.10 13.14 25.31
CA GLU A 270 1.33 13.16 25.58
C GLU A 270 1.74 12.12 26.63
N GLY A 271 2.82 11.37 26.36
CA GLY A 271 3.65 10.79 27.42
C GLY A 271 3.83 9.28 27.51
N THR A 272 3.47 8.47 26.51
CA THR A 272 3.70 7.01 26.58
C THR A 272 4.77 6.55 25.59
N HIS A 273 5.91 6.09 26.11
CA HIS A 273 7.00 5.52 25.32
C HIS A 273 6.58 4.14 24.80
N ALA A 274 6.61 3.97 23.48
CA ALA A 274 6.25 2.74 22.80
C ALA A 274 7.25 1.61 23.12
N ILE A 275 6.74 0.44 23.49
CA ILE A 275 7.45 -0.82 23.31
C ILE A 275 6.87 -1.46 22.05
N THR A 276 7.72 -1.73 21.06
CA THR A 276 7.30 -2.21 19.74
C THR A 276 6.71 -3.63 19.80
N SER A 277 5.84 -3.94 18.84
CA SER A 277 5.09 -5.20 18.69
C SER A 277 5.96 -6.47 18.73
N MET A 278 7.27 -6.35 18.45
CA MET A 278 8.25 -7.42 18.58
C MET A 278 8.38 -7.96 20.02
N THR A 279 8.24 -7.08 21.02
CA THR A 279 8.38 -7.48 22.43
C THR A 279 7.21 -8.35 22.89
N ILE A 280 6.05 -8.21 22.25
CA ILE A 280 4.84 -9.00 22.53
C ILE A 280 4.98 -10.42 21.94
N ILE A 281 5.46 -10.54 20.69
CA ILE A 281 5.65 -11.84 20.02
C ILE A 281 6.70 -12.69 20.76
N GLN A 282 7.79 -12.07 21.21
CA GLN A 282 8.87 -12.77 21.90
C GLN A 282 8.50 -13.29 23.29
N ARG A 283 7.41 -12.76 23.89
CA ARG A 283 6.86 -13.26 25.16
C ARG A 283 5.82 -14.36 24.97
N LEU A 284 5.15 -14.40 23.83
CA LEU A 284 4.18 -15.46 23.50
C LEU A 284 4.86 -16.75 23.03
N GLN A 285 6.10 -16.69 22.52
CA GLN A 285 6.84 -17.88 22.08
C GLN A 285 7.60 -18.61 23.22
N ASN A 286 7.65 -18.03 24.41
CA ASN A 286 8.41 -18.57 25.55
C ASN A 286 7.52 -19.12 26.68
N ASN A 287 6.21 -19.29 26.46
CA ASN A 287 5.28 -19.94 27.38
C ASN A 287 4.33 -20.88 26.65
#